data_AF-A0A7J6QCB6-F1
#
_entry.id   AF-A0A7J6QCB6-F1
#
_cell.length_a   1.000
_cell.length_b   1.000
_cell.length_c   1.000
_cell.angle_alpha   90.00
_cell.angle_beta   90.00
_cell.angle_gamma   90.00
#
_symmetry.space_group_name_H-M   'P 1'
#
loop_
_entity.id
_entity.type
_entity.pdbx_description
1 polymer ?
#
loop_
_entity_poly.entity_id
_entity_poly.type
_entity_poly.pdbx_seq_one_letter_code
_entity_poly.pdbx_strand_id
1 'polypeptide(L)'
;MTTAADSRSENNPGASASAGAAKSMPPNDLLGGPRNAPQSWLSLAIVLWLDSIYTLLYSAITGIILIYKRLDRGYDNEATFFLELALALVLYPSIQYARLHLGSVANLLESPSTTSAANLCGVLTSLMAGYFIRHQHHVLGVDVVVGSIALALAATELLLGIISGFIFSVVHYDEYGKRGPVAIVLSAALMLGTMIAIVAFDSD
;
A
#
# COMPACT_ATOMS: atom_id res chain seq x y z
N MET A 1 11.63 -61.48 -54.72
CA MET A 1 12.62 -62.35 -54.03
C MET A 1 13.66 -61.40 -53.43
N THR A 2 13.48 -61.02 -52.16
CA THR A 2 14.28 -61.48 -50.97
C THR A 2 15.62 -60.72 -50.85
N THR A 3 16.09 -60.12 -49.75
CA THR A 3 15.62 -59.78 -48.38
C THR A 3 16.72 -58.90 -47.74
N ALA A 4 16.36 -58.04 -46.75
CA ALA A 4 17.11 -57.53 -45.56
C ALA A 4 18.62 -57.15 -45.68
N ALA A 5 19.05 -55.91 -45.40
CA ALA A 5 19.10 -55.20 -44.09
C ALA A 5 20.04 -55.84 -43.06
N ASP A 6 21.16 -55.16 -42.76
CA ASP A 6 21.85 -55.22 -41.46
C ASP A 6 22.61 -53.90 -41.19
N SER A 7 22.98 -53.68 -39.94
CA SER A 7 22.92 -52.45 -39.16
C SER A 7 24.16 -52.26 -38.28
N ARG A 8 24.61 -51.01 -38.09
CA ARG A 8 25.40 -50.42 -36.95
C ARG A 8 26.16 -49.19 -37.47
N SER A 9 25.83 -47.95 -37.06
CA SER A 9 26.15 -47.26 -35.80
C SER A 9 27.66 -47.05 -35.58
N GLU A 10 28.17 -45.82 -35.77
CA GLU A 10 28.54 -44.89 -34.68
C GLU A 10 29.27 -43.63 -35.19
N ASN A 11 28.71 -42.47 -34.80
CA ASN A 11 29.34 -41.24 -34.33
C ASN A 11 30.65 -40.73 -34.97
N ASN A 12 30.56 -39.55 -35.59
CA ASN A 12 31.63 -38.54 -35.48
C ASN A 12 31.03 -37.12 -35.41
N PRO A 13 31.15 -36.40 -34.28
CA PRO A 13 30.71 -35.02 -34.16
C PRO A 13 31.89 -34.07 -34.42
N GLY A 14 31.72 -33.12 -35.34
CA GLY A 14 32.67 -32.02 -35.45
C GLY A 14 32.72 -31.33 -36.82
N ALA A 15 32.24 -30.09 -36.83
CA ALA A 15 32.67 -29.02 -37.71
C ALA A 15 32.33 -29.11 -39.21
N SER A 16 31.16 -28.58 -39.59
CA SER A 16 31.10 -27.76 -40.80
C SER A 16 30.14 -26.58 -40.64
N ALA A 17 30.56 -25.47 -41.23
CA ALA A 17 30.06 -24.12 -41.12
C ALA A 17 28.59 -23.91 -41.54
N SER A 18 27.93 -22.94 -40.91
CA SER A 18 27.11 -21.99 -41.66
C SER A 18 27.19 -20.60 -41.03
N ALA A 19 28.09 -19.79 -41.59
CA ALA A 19 27.96 -18.35 -41.56
C ALA A 19 26.68 -17.99 -42.34
N GLY A 20 25.82 -17.16 -41.76
CA GLY A 20 24.70 -16.57 -42.49
C GLY A 20 23.38 -16.56 -41.73
N ALA A 21 23.30 -15.80 -40.64
CA ALA A 21 22.04 -15.20 -40.19
C ALA A 21 22.33 -14.09 -39.16
N ALA A 22 23.12 -13.09 -39.55
CA ALA A 22 23.00 -11.78 -38.93
C ALA A 22 21.60 -11.26 -39.31
N LYS A 23 20.60 -11.64 -38.52
CA LYS A 23 19.24 -11.10 -38.60
C LYS A 23 19.38 -9.63 -38.27
N SER A 24 19.39 -8.82 -39.32
CA SER A 24 19.38 -7.37 -39.27
C SER A 24 18.25 -6.92 -38.36
N MET A 25 18.63 -6.43 -37.17
CA MET A 25 17.71 -5.78 -36.25
C MET A 25 17.29 -4.47 -36.93
N PRO A 26 15.99 -4.24 -37.18
CA PRO A 26 15.56 -3.02 -37.84
C PRO A 26 15.87 -1.81 -36.95
N PRO A 27 16.29 -0.66 -37.52
CA PRO A 27 16.79 0.50 -36.78
C PRO A 27 15.66 1.33 -36.13
N ASN A 28 14.53 0.70 -35.81
CA ASN A 28 13.36 1.35 -35.24
C ASN A 28 13.24 1.12 -33.72
N ASP A 29 14.05 0.23 -33.14
CA ASP A 29 14.13 0.03 -31.67
C ASP A 29 14.92 1.15 -30.94
N LEU A 30 15.52 2.08 -31.68
CA LEU A 30 16.26 3.20 -31.08
C LEU A 30 15.39 4.44 -30.82
N LEU A 31 14.16 4.51 -31.35
CA LEU A 31 13.33 5.75 -31.35
C LEU A 31 11.81 5.59 -31.12
N GLY A 32 11.29 4.47 -30.57
CA GLY A 32 10.05 4.50 -29.75
C GLY A 32 8.98 3.40 -29.89
N GLY A 33 8.65 2.74 -28.76
CA GLY A 33 7.30 2.25 -28.37
C GLY A 33 7.19 0.75 -27.97
N PRO A 34 6.50 0.34 -26.87
CA PRO A 34 5.68 1.10 -25.92
C PRO A 34 6.38 1.43 -24.58
N ARG A 35 5.91 2.50 -23.94
CA ARG A 35 6.34 3.05 -22.67
C ARG A 35 5.80 2.22 -21.49
N ASN A 36 6.43 1.09 -21.17
CA ASN A 36 6.00 0.27 -20.03
C ASN A 36 7.13 0.06 -19.01
N ALA A 37 7.87 1.14 -18.69
CA ALA A 37 8.62 1.14 -17.44
C ALA A 37 7.61 1.44 -16.32
N PRO A 38 7.58 0.69 -15.20
CA PRO A 38 6.66 0.97 -14.10
C PRO A 38 6.83 2.43 -13.66
N GLN A 39 5.81 3.24 -13.92
CA GLN A 39 5.65 4.60 -13.43
C GLN A 39 5.24 4.53 -11.97
N SER A 40 6.18 4.18 -11.10
CA SER A 40 6.00 4.40 -9.67
C SER A 40 5.69 5.88 -9.41
N TRP A 41 4.60 6.17 -8.70
CA TRP A 41 4.18 7.53 -8.42
C TRP A 41 5.07 8.14 -7.33
N LEU A 42 5.90 9.10 -7.73
CA LEU A 42 6.87 9.74 -6.83
C LEU A 42 6.19 10.43 -5.64
N SER A 43 5.08 11.13 -5.88
CA SER A 43 4.34 11.82 -4.82
C SER A 43 3.80 10.85 -3.77
N LEU A 44 3.28 9.69 -4.20
CA LEU A 44 2.79 8.66 -3.30
C LEU A 44 3.94 8.03 -2.50
N ALA A 45 5.10 7.81 -3.12
CA ALA A 45 6.29 7.32 -2.43
C ALA A 45 6.80 8.28 -1.34
N ILE A 46 6.81 9.60 -1.61
CA ILE A 46 7.22 10.62 -0.62
C ILE A 46 6.27 10.62 0.58
N VAL A 47 4.96 10.55 0.35
CA VAL A 47 3.96 10.53 1.43
C VAL A 47 4.11 9.25 2.27
N LEU A 48 4.27 8.08 1.65
CA LEU A 48 4.52 6.83 2.37
C LEU A 48 5.78 6.89 3.24
N TRP A 49 6.85 7.51 2.73
CA TRP A 49 8.09 7.67 3.50
C TRP A 49 7.91 8.60 4.71
N LEU A 50 7.26 9.76 4.49
CA LEU A 50 6.98 10.72 5.57
C LEU A 50 6.08 10.08 6.63
N ASP A 51 5.05 9.37 6.21
CA ASP A 51 4.09 8.70 7.07
C ASP A 51 4.74 7.55 7.88
N SER A 52 5.73 6.85 7.30
CA SER A 52 6.52 5.85 8.03
C SER A 52 7.30 6.46 9.19
N ILE A 53 7.98 7.59 8.97
CA ILE A 53 8.70 8.30 10.03
C ILE A 53 7.72 8.85 11.06
N TYR A 54 6.62 9.44 10.60
CA TYR A 54 5.60 9.99 11.48
C TYR A 54 4.97 8.91 12.35
N THR A 55 4.74 7.71 11.82
CA THR A 55 4.19 6.57 12.57
C THR A 55 5.08 6.20 13.75
N LEU A 56 6.41 6.13 13.55
CA LEU A 56 7.36 5.86 14.63
C LEU A 56 7.30 6.94 15.71
N LEU A 57 7.30 8.21 15.29
CA LEU A 57 7.23 9.34 16.20
C LEU A 57 5.89 9.38 16.96
N TYR A 58 4.78 9.13 16.27
CA TYR A 58 3.44 9.03 16.82
C TYR A 58 3.38 7.95 17.91
N SER A 59 3.87 6.75 17.64
CA SER A 59 3.90 5.66 18.62
C SER A 59 4.76 6.00 19.84
N ALA A 60 5.92 6.64 19.65
CA ALA A 60 6.77 7.07 20.74
C ALA A 60 6.10 8.13 21.63
N ILE A 61 5.56 9.18 21.02
CA ILE A 61 4.85 10.26 21.73
C ILE A 61 3.64 9.70 22.47
N THR A 62 2.81 8.91 21.79
CA THR A 62 1.61 8.30 22.39
C THR A 62 1.96 7.39 23.56
N GLY A 63 3.06 6.61 23.45
CA GLY A 63 3.56 5.78 24.55
C GLY A 63 3.96 6.60 25.77
N ILE A 64 4.67 7.73 25.57
CA ILE A 64 5.05 8.65 26.66
C ILE A 64 3.80 9.24 27.32
N ILE A 65 2.83 9.67 26.51
CA ILE A 65 1.58 10.26 27.00
C ILE A 65 0.76 9.25 27.80
N LEU A 66 0.68 7.99 27.38
CA LEU A 66 -0.02 6.94 28.12
C LEU A 66 0.63 6.67 29.48
N ILE A 67 1.96 6.63 29.55
CA ILE A 67 2.68 6.50 30.82
C ILE A 67 2.38 7.72 31.72
N TYR A 68 2.45 8.92 31.16
CA TYR A 68 2.12 10.15 31.88
C TYR A 68 0.70 10.13 32.45
N LYS A 69 -0.30 9.76 31.63
CA LYS A 69 -1.71 9.64 32.06
C LYS A 69 -1.87 8.65 33.22
N ARG A 70 -1.18 7.50 33.14
CA ARG A 70 -1.20 6.49 34.20
C ARG A 70 -0.64 7.02 35.53
N LEU A 71 0.43 7.82 35.47
CA LEU A 71 1.09 8.36 36.66
C LEU A 71 0.35 9.56 37.28
N ASP A 72 -0.16 10.47 36.45
CA ASP A 72 -0.71 11.76 36.89
C ASP A 72 -2.20 11.67 37.22
N ARG A 73 -2.99 11.00 36.38
CA ARG A 73 -4.46 11.02 36.49
C ARG A 73 -5.07 9.78 37.10
N GLY A 74 -4.31 8.68 37.13
CA GLY A 74 -4.77 7.38 37.61
C GLY A 74 -5.83 6.79 36.68
N TYR A 75 -5.57 5.61 36.12
CA TYR A 75 -6.65 4.84 35.48
C TYR A 75 -7.45 4.14 36.58
N ASP A 76 -8.75 4.36 36.62
CA ASP A 76 -9.65 3.68 37.57
C ASP A 76 -9.73 2.16 37.34
N ASN A 77 -9.38 1.72 36.13
CA ASN A 77 -9.40 0.32 35.73
C ASN A 77 -8.17 -0.04 34.88
N GLU A 78 -7.35 -0.97 35.38
CA GLU A 78 -6.18 -1.50 34.67
C GLU A 78 -6.54 -2.11 33.31
N ALA A 79 -7.73 -2.72 33.17
CA ALA A 79 -8.18 -3.27 31.90
C ALA A 79 -8.34 -2.19 30.81
N THR A 80 -8.82 -1.00 31.18
CA THR A 80 -8.95 0.13 30.24
C THR A 80 -7.58 0.65 29.81
N PHE A 81 -6.63 0.72 30.74
CA PHE A 81 -5.25 1.08 30.43
C PHE A 81 -4.61 0.09 29.45
N PHE A 82 -4.71 -1.21 29.73
CA PHE A 82 -4.15 -2.24 28.83
C PHE A 82 -4.81 -2.26 27.46
N LEU A 83 -6.12 -1.98 27.38
CA LEU A 83 -6.83 -1.87 26.11
C LEU A 83 -6.31 -0.67 25.30
N GLU A 84 -6.18 0.52 25.90
CA GLU A 84 -5.64 1.69 25.20
C GLU A 84 -4.19 1.47 24.78
N LEU A 85 -3.38 0.84 25.64
CA LEU A 85 -2.01 0.46 25.33
C LEU A 85 -1.95 -0.50 24.13
N ALA A 86 -2.80 -1.53 24.11
CA ALA A 86 -2.86 -2.49 23.02
C ALA A 86 -3.34 -1.85 21.71
N LEU A 87 -4.38 -1.01 21.75
CA LEU A 87 -4.83 -0.30 20.56
C LEU A 87 -3.74 0.66 20.03
N ALA A 88 -3.07 1.41 20.92
CA ALA A 88 -2.17 2.50 20.53
C ALA A 88 -0.79 2.01 20.10
N LEU A 89 -0.23 1.04 20.82
CA LEU A 89 1.15 0.59 20.62
C LEU A 89 1.27 -0.74 19.89
N VAL A 90 0.17 -1.47 19.70
CA VAL A 90 0.18 -2.74 18.96
C VAL A 90 -0.69 -2.63 17.72
N LEU A 91 -2.00 -2.42 17.88
CA LEU A 91 -2.94 -2.53 16.77
C LEU A 91 -2.75 -1.41 15.74
N TYR A 92 -2.74 -0.16 16.17
CA TYR A 92 -2.55 1.01 15.29
C TYR A 92 -1.26 0.90 14.45
N PRO A 93 -0.06 0.76 15.05
CA PRO A 93 1.16 0.64 14.26
C PRO A 93 1.17 -0.60 13.37
N SER A 94 0.60 -1.74 13.81
CA SER A 94 0.52 -2.95 12.98
C SER A 94 -0.28 -2.72 11.69
N ILE A 95 -1.46 -2.09 11.80
CA ILE A 95 -2.29 -1.76 10.63
C ILE A 95 -1.57 -0.72 9.77
N GLN A 96 -0.91 0.26 10.38
CA GLN A 96 -0.14 1.29 9.69
C GLN A 96 1.04 0.70 8.91
N TYR A 97 1.81 -0.24 9.48
CA TYR A 97 2.87 -0.95 8.77
C TYR A 97 2.33 -1.79 7.62
N ALA A 98 1.22 -2.50 7.83
CA ALA A 98 0.56 -3.25 6.77
C ALA A 98 0.13 -2.31 5.62
N ARG A 99 -0.45 -1.15 5.96
CA ARG A 99 -0.82 -0.11 4.99
C ARG A 99 0.39 0.37 4.19
N LEU A 100 1.45 0.79 4.87
CA LEU A 100 2.67 1.32 4.25
C LEU A 100 3.33 0.29 3.34
N HIS A 101 3.41 -0.96 3.79
CA HIS A 101 3.96 -2.06 3.00
C HIS A 101 3.11 -2.32 1.75
N LEU A 102 1.78 -2.44 1.91
CA LEU A 102 0.87 -2.64 0.79
C LEU A 102 0.89 -1.45 -0.17
N GLY A 103 0.98 -0.21 0.32
CA GLY A 103 1.08 1.00 -0.49
C GLY A 103 2.37 1.05 -1.30
N SER A 104 3.50 0.67 -0.70
CA SER A 104 4.79 0.58 -1.40
C SER A 104 4.76 -0.50 -2.49
N VAL A 105 4.26 -1.70 -2.17
CA VAL A 105 4.11 -2.79 -3.13
C VAL A 105 3.11 -2.41 -4.24
N ALA A 106 2.00 -1.77 -3.90
CA ALA A 106 1.01 -1.29 -4.86
C ALA A 106 1.61 -0.28 -5.85
N ASN A 107 2.45 0.63 -5.35
CA ASN A 107 3.11 1.65 -6.16
C ASN A 107 4.15 1.04 -7.11
N LEU A 108 4.88 0.01 -6.67
CA LEU A 108 5.90 -0.66 -7.48
C LEU A 108 5.31 -1.61 -8.52
N LEU A 109 4.22 -2.29 -8.17
CA LEU A 109 3.56 -3.28 -9.04
C LEU A 109 2.44 -2.69 -9.89
N GLU A 110 2.11 -1.40 -9.70
CA GLU A 110 0.96 -0.74 -10.33
C GLU A 110 -0.33 -1.57 -10.21
N SER A 111 -0.48 -2.27 -9.07
CA SER A 111 -1.51 -3.28 -8.91
C SER A 111 -2.77 -2.66 -8.31
N PRO A 112 -3.91 -2.67 -9.03
CA PRO A 112 -5.17 -2.11 -8.51
C PRO A 112 -5.70 -2.90 -7.31
N SER A 113 -5.43 -4.21 -7.23
CA SER A 113 -5.85 -5.05 -6.10
C SER A 113 -5.07 -4.72 -4.82
N THR A 114 -3.75 -4.56 -4.94
CA THR A 114 -2.89 -4.19 -3.81
C THR A 114 -3.18 -2.76 -3.35
N THR A 115 -3.45 -1.86 -4.30
CA THR A 115 -3.86 -0.47 -4.00
C THR A 115 -5.16 -0.43 -3.20
N SER A 116 -6.16 -1.23 -3.60
CA SER A 116 -7.42 -1.35 -2.84
C SER A 116 -7.20 -1.90 -1.43
N ALA A 117 -6.30 -2.85 -1.24
CA ALA A 117 -5.97 -3.38 0.08
C ALA A 117 -5.28 -2.33 0.96
N ALA A 118 -4.32 -1.58 0.39
CA ALA A 118 -3.69 -0.45 1.08
C ALA A 118 -4.72 0.61 1.50
N ASN A 119 -5.65 0.96 0.60
CA ASN A 119 -6.73 1.91 0.91
C ASN A 119 -7.64 1.40 2.03
N LEU A 120 -7.98 0.10 2.05
CA LEU A 120 -8.79 -0.45 3.15
C LEU A 120 -8.08 -0.31 4.50
N CYS A 121 -6.78 -0.61 4.55
CA CYS A 121 -5.97 -0.38 5.75
C CYS A 121 -5.92 1.11 6.12
N GLY A 122 -5.87 2.01 5.13
CA GLY A 122 -5.93 3.47 5.35
C GLY A 122 -7.25 3.94 5.96
N VAL A 123 -8.38 3.35 5.56
CA VAL A 123 -9.68 3.63 6.17
C VAL A 123 -9.68 3.19 7.63
N LEU A 124 -9.17 1.99 7.93
CA LEU A 124 -9.08 1.48 9.30
C LEU A 124 -8.18 2.34 10.19
N THR A 125 -7.03 2.80 9.69
CA THR A 125 -6.13 3.65 10.47
C THR A 125 -6.71 5.04 10.68
N SER A 126 -7.46 5.58 9.73
CA SER A 126 -8.20 6.85 9.90
C SER A 126 -9.27 6.74 10.98
N LEU A 127 -10.01 5.62 11.03
CA LEU A 127 -10.99 5.35 12.09
C LEU A 127 -10.33 5.23 13.46
N MET A 128 -9.20 4.52 13.56
CA MET A 128 -8.44 4.42 14.82
C MET A 128 -7.90 5.78 15.27
N ALA A 129 -7.37 6.59 14.35
CA ALA A 129 -6.90 7.94 14.69
C ALA A 129 -8.07 8.80 15.21
N GLY A 130 -9.23 8.75 14.56
CA GLY A 130 -10.45 9.42 15.04
C GLY A 130 -10.90 8.92 16.42
N TYR A 131 -10.81 7.61 16.67
CA TYR A 131 -11.07 7.03 17.98
C TYR A 131 -10.13 7.59 19.07
N PHE A 132 -8.83 7.65 18.80
CA PHE A 132 -7.85 8.19 19.76
C PHE A 132 -8.03 9.67 20.05
N ILE A 133 -8.47 10.46 19.08
CA ILE A 133 -8.73 11.90 19.29
C ILE A 133 -9.92 12.11 20.23
N ARG A 134 -10.98 11.29 20.15
CA ARG A 134 -12.26 11.57 20.82
C ARG A 134 -12.58 10.69 22.02
N HIS A 135 -12.29 9.39 21.93
CA HIS A 135 -12.76 8.38 22.90
C HIS A 135 -11.68 7.93 23.89
N GLN A 136 -10.53 8.59 23.91
CA GLN A 136 -9.49 8.28 24.89
C GLN A 136 -9.90 8.72 26.29
N HIS A 137 -9.59 7.91 27.31
CA HIS A 137 -10.03 8.13 28.70
C HIS A 137 -9.63 9.50 29.26
N HIS A 138 -8.50 10.04 28.79
CA HIS A 138 -8.09 11.42 29.02
C HIS A 138 -7.52 12.01 27.74
N VAL A 139 -8.25 12.89 27.07
CA VAL A 139 -7.73 13.59 25.88
C VAL A 139 -6.86 14.77 26.33
N LEU A 140 -5.58 14.78 25.96
CA LEU A 140 -4.73 15.98 26.07
C LEU A 140 -4.70 16.72 24.73
N GLY A 141 -4.45 18.03 24.78
CA GLY A 141 -4.27 18.83 23.55
C GLY A 141 -3.17 18.28 22.63
N VAL A 142 -2.13 17.67 23.20
CA VAL A 142 -1.06 17.02 22.43
C VAL A 142 -1.59 15.80 21.65
N ASP A 143 -2.50 15.00 22.23
CA ASP A 143 -3.11 13.85 21.54
C ASP A 143 -3.90 14.32 20.32
N VAL A 144 -4.64 15.43 20.45
CA VAL A 144 -5.42 16.01 19.36
C VAL A 144 -4.51 16.48 18.23
N VAL A 145 -3.43 17.20 18.55
CA VAL A 145 -2.49 17.70 17.51
C VAL A 145 -1.82 16.55 16.79
N VAL A 146 -1.29 15.58 17.54
CA VAL A 146 -0.54 14.44 17.00
C VAL A 146 -1.47 13.49 16.24
N GLY A 147 -2.70 13.27 16.72
CA GLY A 147 -3.74 12.52 16.01
C GLY A 147 -4.21 13.22 14.73
N SER A 148 -4.37 14.54 14.75
CA SER A 148 -4.84 15.31 13.59
C SER A 148 -3.83 15.28 12.45
N ILE A 149 -2.53 15.38 12.75
CA ILE A 149 -1.47 15.25 11.73
C ILE A 149 -1.47 13.83 11.15
N ALA A 150 -1.64 12.79 11.99
CA ALA A 150 -1.74 11.40 11.55
C ALA A 150 -2.92 11.22 10.57
N LEU A 151 -4.07 11.80 10.92
CA LEU A 151 -5.28 11.75 10.11
C LEU A 151 -5.10 12.49 8.78
N ALA A 152 -4.43 13.65 8.78
CA ALA A 152 -4.15 14.41 7.56
C ALA A 152 -3.22 13.64 6.60
N LEU A 153 -2.18 12.99 7.13
CA LEU A 153 -1.29 12.13 6.34
C LEU A 153 -2.05 10.92 5.77
N ALA A 154 -2.84 10.24 6.60
CA ALA A 154 -3.68 9.12 6.18
C ALA A 154 -4.69 9.52 5.08
N ALA A 155 -5.34 10.68 5.21
CA ALA A 155 -6.28 11.18 4.23
C ALA A 155 -5.59 11.55 2.90
N THR A 156 -4.40 12.15 2.97
CA THR A 156 -3.61 12.50 1.78
C THR A 156 -3.13 11.25 1.04
N GLU A 157 -2.64 10.24 1.77
CA GLU A 157 -2.23 8.95 1.22
C GLU A 157 -3.40 8.22 0.57
N LEU A 158 -4.56 8.18 1.23
CA LEU A 158 -5.78 7.60 0.69
C LEU A 158 -6.22 8.27 -0.61
N LEU A 159 -6.22 9.61 -0.65
CA LEU A 159 -6.59 10.35 -1.85
C LEU A 159 -5.66 10.02 -3.02
N LEU A 160 -4.34 10.04 -2.77
CA LEU A 160 -3.34 9.67 -3.77
C LEU A 160 -3.47 8.20 -4.19
N GLY A 161 -3.76 7.29 -3.25
CA GLY A 161 -3.97 5.86 -3.50
C GLY A 161 -5.23 5.58 -4.34
N ILE A 162 -6.30 6.35 -4.14
CA ILE A 162 -7.49 6.28 -5.00
C ILE A 162 -7.14 6.74 -6.42
N ILE A 163 -6.47 7.89 -6.55
CA ILE A 163 -6.08 8.44 -7.87
C ILE A 163 -5.15 7.47 -8.62
N SER A 164 -4.09 6.99 -7.95
CA SER A 164 -3.16 6.03 -8.55
C SER A 164 -3.86 4.72 -8.90
N GLY A 165 -4.72 4.22 -8.00
CA GLY A 165 -5.53 3.03 -8.24
C GLY A 165 -6.42 3.16 -9.46
N PHE A 166 -7.11 4.29 -9.63
CA PHE A 166 -7.93 4.55 -10.83
C PHE A 166 -7.08 4.51 -12.09
N ILE A 167 -5.91 5.14 -12.08
CA ILE A 167 -5.02 5.20 -13.24
C ILE A 167 -4.49 3.80 -13.57
N PHE A 168 -4.03 3.06 -12.57
CA PHE A 168 -3.58 1.68 -12.73
C PHE A 168 -4.71 0.76 -13.22
N SER A 169 -5.95 0.96 -12.75
CA SER A 169 -7.10 0.18 -13.20
C SER A 169 -7.51 0.48 -14.63
N VAL A 170 -7.39 1.73 -15.10
CA VAL A 170 -7.65 2.08 -16.50
C VAL A 170 -6.62 1.41 -17.41
N VAL A 171 -5.33 1.50 -17.05
CA VAL A 171 -4.24 0.87 -17.80
C VAL A 171 -4.40 -0.65 -17.83
N HIS A 172 -4.65 -1.29 -16.68
CA HIS A 172 -4.82 -2.75 -16.61
C HIS A 172 -6.09 -3.26 -17.32
N TYR A 173 -7.16 -2.47 -17.35
CA TYR A 173 -8.39 -2.85 -18.06
C TYR A 173 -8.16 -2.93 -19.57
N ASP A 174 -7.37 -2.00 -20.11
CA ASP A 174 -7.03 -1.94 -21.53
C ASP A 174 -6.11 -3.10 -21.95
N GLU A 175 -5.15 -3.49 -21.10
CA GLU A 175 -4.21 -4.58 -21.43
C GLU A 175 -4.78 -6.00 -21.22
N TYR A 176 -5.68 -6.23 -20.25
CA TYR A 176 -6.06 -7.60 -19.83
C TYR A 176 -7.56 -7.87 -19.77
N GLY A 177 -8.43 -6.89 -20.03
CA GLY A 177 -9.88 -7.08 -20.08
C GLY A 177 -10.53 -7.67 -18.81
N LYS A 178 -9.84 -7.62 -17.66
CA LYS A 178 -10.27 -8.24 -16.41
C LYS A 178 -10.52 -7.20 -15.32
N ARG A 179 -11.70 -7.34 -14.69
CA ARG A 179 -12.23 -6.65 -13.49
C ARG A 179 -12.11 -5.11 -13.54
N GLY A 180 -13.24 -4.45 -13.77
CA GLY A 180 -13.36 -2.99 -13.69
C GLY A 180 -13.07 -2.42 -12.28
N PRO A 181 -13.07 -1.08 -12.11
CA PRO A 181 -12.56 -0.37 -10.94
C PRO A 181 -13.40 -0.51 -9.66
N VAL A 182 -14.24 -1.55 -9.54
CA VAL A 182 -15.23 -1.73 -8.46
C VAL A 182 -14.60 -1.67 -7.07
N ALA A 183 -13.44 -2.28 -6.88
CA ALA A 183 -12.73 -2.28 -5.59
C ALA A 183 -12.21 -0.88 -5.22
N ILE A 184 -11.79 -0.09 -6.21
CA ILE A 184 -11.33 1.29 -6.02
C ILE A 184 -12.52 2.19 -5.69
N VAL A 185 -13.61 2.05 -6.43
CA VAL A 185 -14.87 2.79 -6.17
C VAL A 185 -15.40 2.48 -4.78
N LEU A 186 -15.37 1.22 -4.35
CA LEU A 186 -15.76 0.83 -3.00
C LEU A 186 -14.84 1.46 -1.94
N SER A 187 -13.51 1.45 -2.17
CA SER A 187 -12.56 2.09 -1.26
C SER A 187 -12.76 3.61 -1.15
N ALA A 188 -13.10 4.27 -2.26
CA ALA A 188 -13.41 5.70 -2.30
C ALA A 188 -14.73 6.04 -1.59
N ALA A 189 -15.77 5.21 -1.77
CA ALA A 189 -17.03 5.35 -1.05
C ALA A 189 -16.85 5.16 0.46
N LEU A 190 -16.05 4.16 0.87
CA LEU A 190 -15.70 3.95 2.27
C LEU A 190 -14.93 5.13 2.86
N MET A 191 -13.97 5.70 2.13
CA MET A 191 -13.24 6.89 2.56
C MET A 191 -14.18 8.09 2.74
N LEU A 192 -15.06 8.35 1.78
CA LEU A 192 -16.01 9.46 1.90
C LEU A 192 -16.94 9.24 3.10
N GLY A 193 -17.43 8.01 3.29
CA GLY A 193 -18.24 7.63 4.43
C GLY A 193 -17.53 7.83 5.77
N THR A 194 -16.24 7.46 5.88
CA THR A 194 -15.48 7.66 7.11
C THR A 194 -15.13 9.12 7.37
N MET A 195 -14.83 9.91 6.34
CA MET A 195 -14.62 11.36 6.48
C MET A 195 -15.91 12.05 6.95
N ILE A 196 -17.06 11.71 6.36
CA ILE A 196 -18.36 12.21 6.81
C ILE A 196 -18.64 11.76 8.23
N ALA A 197 -18.38 10.51 8.59
CA ALA A 197 -18.58 10.03 9.95
C ALA A 197 -17.71 10.79 10.95
N ILE A 198 -16.41 10.96 10.68
CA ILE A 198 -15.50 11.70 11.57
C ILE A 198 -15.97 13.15 11.76
N VAL A 199 -16.41 13.83 10.69
CA VAL A 199 -16.92 15.22 10.75
C VAL A 199 -18.30 15.31 11.41
N ALA A 200 -19.22 14.41 11.10
CA ALA A 200 -20.56 14.39 11.68
C ALA A 200 -20.51 14.10 13.19
N PHE A 201 -19.57 13.25 13.62
CA PHE A 201 -19.31 13.01 15.03
C PHE A 201 -18.69 14.21 15.76
N ASP A 202 -18.17 15.23 15.06
CA ASP A 202 -17.66 16.49 15.66
C ASP A 202 -18.78 17.50 15.98
N SER A 203 -20.01 17.25 15.51
CA SER A 203 -21.15 18.18 15.64
C SER A 203 -21.96 18.03 16.94
N ASP A 204 -21.59 17.08 17.80
CA ASP A 204 -22.19 16.79 19.12
C ASP A 204 -21.20 17.08 20.26
#